data_AF-W1Y0I7-F1
#
_entry.id   AF-W1Y0I7-F1
#
_cell.length_a   1.000
_cell.length_b   1.000
_cell.length_c   1.000
_cell.angle_alpha   90.00
_cell.angle_beta   90.00
_cell.angle_gamma   90.00
#
_symmetry.space_group_name_H-M   'P 1'
#
loop_
_entity.id
_entity.type
_entity.pdbx_description
1 polymer ?
#
loop_
_entity_poly.entity_id
_entity_poly.type
_entity_poly.pdbx_seq_one_letter_code
_entity_poly.pdbx_strand_id
1 'polypeptide(L)' 'YVTLTDGTGIVHIAPAYGEDDSLVAKKNGITFVNLVDASGNFVPEVTPWAGKFVKKCDESICNYLEENN' A
#
# COMPACT_ATOMS: atom_id res chain seq x y z
N TYR A 1 0.94 -14.19 7.27
CA TYR A 1 0.36 -13.91 8.62
C TYR A 1 1.45 -13.48 9.61
N VAL A 2 1.14 -12.59 10.57
CA VAL A 2 2.13 -11.91 11.45
C VAL A 2 2.99 -12.90 12.26
N THR A 3 4.31 -12.78 12.16
CA THR A 3 5.28 -13.52 12.98
C THR A 3 5.92 -12.58 14.01
N LEU A 4 6.40 -13.13 15.14
CA LEU A 4 7.13 -12.36 16.16
C LEU A 4 8.63 -12.22 15.83
N THR A 5 9.09 -12.91 14.79
CA THR A 5 10.50 -12.98 14.39
C THR A 5 10.88 -11.92 13.37
N ASP A 6 9.91 -11.30 12.71
CA ASP A 6 10.12 -10.39 11.58
C ASP A 6 9.36 -9.07 11.79
N GLY A 7 10.02 -7.95 11.51
CA GLY A 7 9.44 -6.62 11.64
C GLY A 7 9.25 -6.18 13.10
N THR A 8 8.14 -5.49 13.38
CA THR A 8 7.86 -4.87 14.69
C THR A 8 6.76 -5.60 15.48
N GLY A 9 6.24 -6.70 14.93
CA GLY A 9 5.02 -7.35 15.43
C GLY A 9 3.71 -6.66 15.02
N ILE A 10 3.78 -5.57 14.23
CA ILE A 10 2.63 -4.89 13.61
C ILE A 10 2.85 -4.87 12.09
N VAL A 11 1.83 -5.25 11.33
CA VAL A 11 1.89 -5.33 9.86
C VAL A 11 0.83 -4.42 9.24
N HIS A 12 1.26 -3.58 8.30
CA HIS A 12 0.37 -2.77 7.46
C HIS A 12 -0.44 -3.68 6.52
N ILE A 13 -1.74 -3.42 6.38
CA ILE A 13 -2.67 -4.25 5.59
C ILE A 13 -3.12 -3.48 4.35
N ALA A 14 -2.91 -4.06 3.17
CA ALA A 14 -3.31 -3.48 1.89
C ALA A 14 -4.16 -4.49 1.07
N PRO A 15 -5.51 -4.48 1.24
CA PRO A 15 -6.40 -5.57 0.77
C PRO A 15 -6.42 -5.82 -0.75
N ALA A 16 -5.98 -4.84 -1.53
CA ALA A 16 -5.90 -4.92 -2.99
C ALA A 16 -4.63 -5.59 -3.52
N TYR A 17 -3.60 -5.76 -2.68
CA TYR A 17 -2.26 -6.16 -3.14
C TYR A 17 -1.70 -7.39 -2.41
N GLY A 18 -2.46 -7.99 -1.50
CA GLY A 18 -2.09 -9.22 -0.79
C GLY A 18 -3.30 -10.12 -0.52
N GLU A 19 -3.13 -11.44 -0.68
CA GLU A 19 -4.19 -12.42 -0.41
C GLU A 19 -4.54 -12.47 1.09
N ASP A 20 -3.52 -12.61 1.93
CA ASP A 20 -3.66 -12.58 3.40
C ASP A 20 -4.36 -11.28 3.86
N ASP A 21 -3.95 -10.14 3.30
CA ASP A 21 -4.53 -8.83 3.59
C ASP A 21 -6.01 -8.76 3.20
N SER A 22 -6.37 -9.30 2.02
CA SER A 22 -7.75 -9.35 1.54
C SER A 22 -8.63 -10.21 2.46
N LEU A 23 -8.13 -11.36 2.91
CA LEU A 23 -8.86 -12.26 3.80
C LEU A 23 -9.08 -11.63 5.17
N VAL A 24 -8.04 -10.98 5.74
CA VAL A 24 -8.15 -10.28 7.02
C VAL A 24 -9.09 -9.09 6.91
N ALA A 25 -8.99 -8.29 5.85
CA ALA A 25 -9.85 -7.14 5.61
C ALA A 25 -11.33 -7.55 5.48
N LYS A 26 -11.63 -8.58 4.68
CA LYS A 26 -12.99 -9.12 4.53
C LYS A 26 -13.58 -9.59 5.87
N LYS A 27 -12.81 -10.30 6.68
CA LYS A 27 -13.25 -10.79 8.00
C LYS A 27 -13.57 -9.65 8.97
N ASN A 28 -12.90 -8.51 8.83
CA ASN A 28 -13.05 -7.36 9.71
C ASN A 28 -13.92 -6.24 9.10
N GLY A 29 -14.55 -6.47 7.95
CA GLY A 29 -15.40 -5.46 7.30
C GLY A 29 -14.65 -4.23 6.77
N ILE A 30 -13.35 -4.37 6.48
CA ILE A 30 -12.53 -3.30 5.92
C ILE A 30 -12.76 -3.23 4.41
N THR A 31 -13.03 -2.02 3.91
CA THR A 31 -13.31 -1.77 2.49
C THR A 31 -12.11 -2.08 1.61
N PHE A 32 -12.38 -2.70 0.46
CA PHE A 32 -11.40 -2.90 -0.60
C PHE A 32 -11.19 -1.60 -1.38
N VAL A 33 -9.94 -1.11 -1.42
CA VAL A 33 -9.55 0.07 -2.19
C VAL A 33 -8.37 -0.28 -3.08
N ASN A 34 -8.51 -0.05 -4.39
CA ASN A 34 -7.42 -0.15 -5.35
C ASN A 34 -7.06 1.26 -5.85
N LEU A 35 -5.78 1.60 -5.78
CA LEU A 35 -5.22 2.91 -6.12
C LEU A 35 -4.26 2.83 -7.31
N VAL A 36 -4.20 1.67 -7.96
CA VAL A 36 -3.32 1.41 -9.10
C VAL A 36 -4.17 0.97 -10.29
N ASP A 37 -3.94 1.60 -11.44
CA ASP A 37 -4.61 1.27 -12.68
C ASP A 37 -4.08 -0.04 -13.31
N ALA A 38 -4.72 -0.50 -14.38
CA ALA A 38 -4.32 -1.72 -15.08
C ALA A 38 -2.93 -1.65 -15.74
N SER A 39 -2.36 -0.44 -15.90
CA SER A 39 -1.01 -0.22 -16.43
C SER A 39 0.06 -0.19 -15.33
N GLY A 40 -0.34 -0.30 -14.06
CA GLY A 40 0.57 -0.22 -12.91
C GLY A 40 0.92 1.21 -12.52
N ASN A 41 0.12 2.21 -12.91
CA ASN A 41 0.30 3.60 -12.51
C ASN A 41 -0.68 3.97 -11.40
N PHE A 42 -0.31 4.94 -10.57
CA PHE A 42 -1.21 5.48 -9.55
C PHE A 42 -2.40 6.22 -10.17
N VAL A 43 -3.60 6.04 -9.59
CA VAL A 43 -4.80 6.77 -9.97
C VAL A 43 -4.68 8.28 -9.67
N PRO A 44 -5.46 9.15 -10.33
CA PRO A 44 -5.37 10.61 -10.17
C PRO A 44 -5.50 11.11 -8.73
N GLU A 45 -6.20 10.37 -7.88
CA GLU A 45 -6.44 10.68 -6.46
C GLU A 45 -5.16 10.56 -5.60
N VAL A 46 -4.13 9.84 -6.06
CA VAL A 46 -2.87 9.64 -5.31
C VAL A 46 -1.89 10.76 -5.65
N THR A 47 -2.10 11.95 -5.11
CA THR A 47 -1.17 13.08 -5.28
C THR A 47 -0.07 13.05 -4.22
N PRO A 48 1.20 13.34 -4.56
CA PRO A 48 1.72 13.91 -5.82
C PRO A 48 2.18 12.88 -6.88
N TRP A 49 1.85 11.60 -6.74
CA TRP A 49 2.35 10.52 -7.61
C TRP A 49 1.39 10.08 -8.73
N ALA A 50 0.27 10.79 -8.90
CA ALA A 50 -0.74 10.51 -9.90
C ALA A 50 -0.14 10.26 -11.30
N GLY A 51 -0.56 9.17 -11.94
CA GLY A 51 -0.12 8.77 -13.27
C GLY A 51 1.30 8.23 -13.37
N LYS A 52 2.07 8.16 -12.26
CA LYS A 52 3.41 7.58 -12.26
C LYS A 52 3.35 6.07 -12.00
N PHE A 53 4.25 5.34 -12.63
CA PHE A 53 4.44 3.91 -12.38
C PHE A 53 4.87 3.68 -10.94
N VAL A 54 4.18 2.76 -10.25
CA VAL A 54 4.31 2.57 -8.80
C VAL A 54 5.77 2.39 -8.35
N LYS A 55 6.53 1.52 -9.02
CA LYS A 55 7.92 1.23 -8.65
C LYS A 55 8.89 2.39 -8.88
N LYS A 56 8.58 3.32 -9.78
CA LYS A 56 9.40 4.52 -9.96
C LYS A 56 9.20 5.55 -8.85
N CYS A 57 8.18 5.35 -8.01
CA CYS A 57 7.85 6.27 -6.93
C CYS A 57 8.40 5.81 -5.58
N ASP A 58 8.84 4.56 -5.43
CA ASP A 58 9.30 3.97 -4.16
C ASP A 58 10.28 4.90 -3.41
N GLU A 59 11.37 5.33 -4.07
CA GLU A 59 12.37 6.23 -3.46
C GLU A 59 11.78 7.60 -3.10
N SER A 60 10.96 8.19 -3.98
CA SER A 60 10.32 9.49 -3.72
C SER A 60 9.30 9.43 -2.57
N ILE A 61 8.65 8.29 -2.37
CA ILE A 61 7.70 8.07 -1.26
C ILE A 61 8.48 7.95 0.04
N CYS A 62 9.58 7.19 0.07
CA CYS A 62 10.44 7.09 1.26
C CYS A 62 10.96 8.47 1.69
N ASN A 63 11.52 9.25 0.76
CA ASN A 63 12.03 10.58 1.07
C ASN A 63 10.91 11.51 1.57
N TYR A 64 9.74 11.47 0.94
CA TYR A 64 8.58 12.25 1.38
C TYR A 64 8.15 11.88 2.82
N LEU A 65 8.09 10.58 3.15
CA LEU A 65 7.75 10.12 4.50
C LEU A 65 8.80 10.52 5.53
N GLU A 66 10.09 10.51 5.17
CA GLU A 66 11.17 10.97 6.05
C GLU A 66 11.10 12.48 6.31
N GLU A 67 10.80 13.28 5.28
CA GLU A 67 10.72 14.75 5.38
C GLU A 67 9.45 15.24 6.11
N ASN A 68 8.38 14.43 6.16
CA ASN A 68 7.06 14.83 6.67
C ASN A 68 6.62 14.06 7.93
N ASN A 69 7.52 13.30 8.56
CA ASN A 69 7.31 12.68 9.88
C ASN A 69 7.67 13.64 11.04
#